data_AF-A0A432YDY4-F1
#
_entry.id   AF-A0A432YDY4-F1
#
_cell.length_a   1.000
_cell.length_b   1.000
_cell.length_c   1.000
_cell.angle_alpha   90.00
_cell.angle_beta   90.00
_cell.angle_gamma   90.00
#
_symmetry.space_group_name_H-M   'P 1'
#
loop_
_entity.id
_entity.type
_entity.pdbx_description
1 polymer ?
#
loop_
_entity_poly.entity_id
_entity_poly.type
_entity_poly.pdbx_seq_one_letter_code
_entity_poly.pdbx_strand_id
1 'polypeptide(L)'
;MASGVHTRLVGQIGENLVAAKLGTLGYYACPYAGNVPGFDLTAVDSKTLRSFPIQVKCSTGNTLVHSQIDKWIDTKIDQTGKYSFGKLKEIEHPNMLWIIVNLPNAEIESAKYYICQHKDIQRLAVKRFMEFMERNSYRRPNGGTSTQAILTIRELEVFEDNWELLSS
;
A
#
# COMPACT_ATOMS: atom_id res chain seq x y z
N MET A 1 -22.43 10.58 1.29
CA MET A 1 -22.65 9.46 0.35
C MET A 1 -21.84 9.56 -0.96
N ALA A 2 -21.07 10.63 -1.21
CA ALA A 2 -20.19 10.76 -2.39
C ALA A 2 -18.81 10.07 -2.27
N SER A 3 -18.39 9.68 -1.06
CA SER A 3 -17.03 9.17 -0.79
C SER A 3 -16.75 7.77 -1.36
N GLY A 4 -17.76 6.90 -1.45
CA GLY A 4 -17.59 5.53 -1.91
C GLY A 4 -17.35 5.42 -3.42
N VAL A 5 -18.12 6.18 -4.22
CA VAL A 5 -17.96 6.22 -5.69
C VAL A 5 -16.63 6.85 -6.06
N HIS A 6 -16.29 8.00 -5.45
CA HIS A 6 -15.01 8.66 -5.69
C HIS A 6 -13.82 7.73 -5.38
N THR A 7 -13.83 7.05 -4.24
CA THR A 7 -12.75 6.11 -3.86
C THR A 7 -12.60 4.97 -4.88
N ARG A 8 -13.72 4.44 -5.37
CA ARG A 8 -13.70 3.40 -6.42
C ARG A 8 -13.14 3.91 -7.74
N LEU A 9 -13.53 5.11 -8.17
CA LEU A 9 -13.01 5.73 -9.39
C LEU A 9 -11.50 5.97 -9.29
N VAL A 10 -11.00 6.49 -8.16
CA VAL A 10 -9.56 6.67 -7.93
C VAL A 10 -8.81 5.33 -7.97
N GLY A 11 -9.37 4.27 -7.37
CA GLY A 11 -8.82 2.92 -7.47
C GLY A 11 -8.72 2.44 -8.92
N GLN A 12 -9.80 2.56 -9.69
CA GLN A 12 -9.84 2.19 -11.11
C GLN A 12 -8.83 2.98 -11.95
N ILE A 13 -8.69 4.29 -11.71
CA ILE A 13 -7.68 5.10 -12.40
C ILE A 13 -6.29 4.53 -12.12
N GLY A 14 -5.96 4.24 -10.86
CA GLY A 14 -4.67 3.68 -10.49
C GLY A 14 -4.38 2.34 -11.17
N GLU A 15 -5.32 1.40 -11.13
CA GLU A 15 -5.18 0.09 -11.78
C GLU A 15 -4.92 0.20 -13.29
N ASN A 16 -5.67 1.07 -13.98
CA ASN A 16 -5.51 1.28 -15.43
C ASN A 16 -4.20 2.00 -15.77
N LEU A 17 -3.77 2.97 -14.97
CA LEU A 17 -2.48 3.64 -15.16
C LEU A 17 -1.30 2.70 -14.97
N VAL A 18 -1.35 1.84 -13.95
CA VAL A 18 -0.34 0.81 -13.74
C VAL A 18 -0.32 -0.16 -14.93
N ALA A 19 -1.47 -0.61 -15.42
CA ALA A 19 -1.53 -1.48 -16.59
C ALA A 19 -0.93 -0.82 -17.85
N ALA A 20 -1.27 0.45 -18.11
CA ALA A 20 -0.70 1.20 -19.23
C ALA A 20 0.82 1.35 -19.09
N LYS A 21 1.31 1.70 -17.90
CA LYS A 21 2.74 1.85 -17.61
C LYS A 21 3.50 0.54 -17.79
N LEU A 22 2.96 -0.57 -17.29
CA LEU A 22 3.53 -1.92 -17.49
C LEU A 22 3.63 -2.29 -18.97
N GLY A 23 2.65 -1.88 -19.80
CA GLY A 23 2.72 -2.03 -21.25
C GLY A 23 3.94 -1.34 -21.86
N THR A 24 4.29 -0.14 -21.39
CA THR A 24 5.51 0.57 -21.84
C THR A 24 6.81 -0.13 -21.44
N LEU A 25 6.75 -1.01 -20.43
CA LEU A 25 7.86 -1.79 -19.91
C LEU A 25 7.91 -3.21 -20.52
N GLY A 26 7.02 -3.54 -21.45
CA GLY A 26 7.01 -4.83 -22.14
C GLY A 26 6.25 -5.93 -21.40
N TYR A 27 5.28 -5.58 -20.55
CA TYR A 27 4.42 -6.55 -19.88
C TYR A 27 2.99 -6.49 -20.42
N TYR A 28 2.37 -7.67 -20.59
CA TYR A 28 0.92 -7.78 -20.72
C TYR A 28 0.30 -7.66 -19.34
N ALA A 29 -0.40 -6.56 -19.06
CA ALA A 29 -1.04 -6.32 -17.77
C ALA A 29 -2.56 -6.34 -17.89
N CYS A 30 -3.23 -7.03 -16.97
CA CYS A 30 -4.68 -7.17 -16.94
C CYS A 30 -5.23 -6.89 -15.54
N PRO A 31 -5.92 -5.75 -15.34
CA PRO A 31 -6.76 -5.51 -14.16
C PRO A 31 -8.00 -6.41 -14.17
N TYR A 32 -8.51 -6.76 -12.99
CA TYR A 32 -9.73 -7.56 -12.88
C TYR A 32 -10.99 -6.68 -12.80
N ALA A 33 -12.09 -7.13 -13.42
CA ALA A 33 -13.37 -6.40 -13.45
C ALA A 33 -14.12 -6.37 -12.09
N GLY A 34 -13.44 -6.70 -10.99
CA GLY A 34 -13.99 -6.79 -9.65
C GLY A 34 -12.89 -7.01 -8.62
N ASN A 35 -13.27 -7.00 -7.34
CA ASN A 35 -12.32 -7.20 -6.25
C ASN A 35 -11.90 -8.67 -6.19
N VAL A 36 -10.66 -8.95 -6.56
CA VAL A 36 -10.03 -10.26 -6.36
C VAL A 36 -9.31 -10.23 -5.00
N PRO A 37 -9.51 -11.22 -4.12
CA PRO A 37 -8.79 -11.26 -2.86
C PRO A 37 -7.27 -11.33 -3.08
N GLY A 38 -6.54 -10.36 -2.55
CA GLY A 38 -5.09 -10.39 -2.41
C GLY A 38 -4.27 -9.56 -3.42
N PHE A 39 -4.79 -9.30 -4.62
CA PHE A 39 -4.12 -8.48 -5.64
C PHE A 39 -5.12 -7.88 -6.63
N ASP A 40 -4.72 -6.82 -7.34
CA ASP A 40 -5.63 -6.06 -8.20
C ASP A 40 -5.37 -6.28 -9.70
N LEU A 41 -4.15 -6.67 -10.09
CA LEU A 41 -3.80 -6.97 -11.48
C LEU A 41 -2.76 -8.09 -11.58
N THR A 42 -2.74 -8.76 -12.73
CA THR A 42 -1.67 -9.68 -13.12
C THR A 42 -0.89 -9.08 -14.26
N ALA A 43 0.45 -9.15 -14.17
CA ALA A 43 1.35 -8.82 -15.26
C ALA A 43 2.03 -10.09 -15.78
N VAL A 44 2.28 -10.13 -17.08
CA VAL A 44 3.00 -11.21 -17.77
C VAL A 44 4.11 -10.59 -18.60
N ASP A 45 5.34 -11.00 -18.37
CA ASP A 45 6.49 -10.60 -19.19
C ASP A 45 6.29 -11.10 -20.62
N SER A 46 6.31 -10.19 -21.61
CA SER A 46 6.04 -10.53 -23.02
C SER A 46 7.08 -11.44 -23.66
N LYS A 47 8.31 -11.50 -23.11
CA LYS A 47 9.41 -12.33 -23.61
C LYS A 47 9.49 -13.66 -22.89
N THR A 48 9.40 -13.63 -21.56
CA THR A 48 9.59 -14.85 -20.73
C THR A 48 8.30 -15.59 -20.42
N LEU A 49 7.14 -14.96 -20.64
CA LEU A 49 5.81 -15.44 -20.29
C LEU A 49 5.61 -15.72 -18.79
N ARG A 50 6.53 -15.24 -17.94
CA ARG A 50 6.40 -15.33 -16.49
C ARG A 50 5.34 -14.33 -16.03
N SER A 51 4.40 -14.82 -15.23
CA SER A 51 3.34 -14.01 -14.65
C SER A 51 3.57 -13.74 -13.17
N PHE A 52 3.09 -12.60 -12.70
CA PHE A 52 3.11 -12.24 -11.29
C PHE A 52 1.93 -11.34 -10.91
N PRO A 53 1.38 -11.50 -9.69
CA PRO A 53 0.33 -10.65 -9.17
C PRO A 53 0.91 -9.33 -8.64
N ILE A 54 0.14 -8.25 -8.77
CA ILE A 54 0.46 -6.94 -8.22
C ILE A 54 -0.75 -6.39 -7.45
N GLN A 55 -0.51 -5.92 -6.23
CA GLN A 55 -1.45 -5.09 -5.50
C GLN A 55 -1.25 -3.63 -5.89
N VAL A 56 -2.34 -2.92 -6.16
CA VAL A 56 -2.37 -1.47 -6.41
C VAL A 56 -3.03 -0.73 -5.24
N LYS A 57 -2.50 0.45 -4.97
CA LYS A 57 -3.16 1.45 -4.13
C LYS A 57 -3.09 2.78 -4.85
N CYS A 58 -4.20 3.51 -4.89
CA CYS A 58 -4.26 4.81 -5.53
C CYS A 58 -4.86 5.83 -4.57
N SER A 59 -4.30 7.03 -4.53
CA SER A 59 -4.78 8.14 -3.72
C SER A 59 -4.53 9.47 -4.41
N THR A 60 -5.42 10.42 -4.20
CA THR A 60 -5.24 11.83 -4.62
C THR A 60 -4.66 12.71 -3.51
N GLY A 61 -4.44 12.13 -2.32
CA GLY A 61 -3.96 12.84 -1.14
C GLY A 61 -2.64 12.30 -0.62
N ASN A 62 -2.12 12.94 0.43
CA ASN A 62 -0.82 12.59 1.00
C ASN A 62 -0.80 11.23 1.71
N THR A 63 -1.95 10.69 2.09
CA THR A 63 -2.07 9.34 2.65
C THR A 63 -2.31 8.37 1.51
N LEU A 64 -1.40 7.40 1.37
CA LEU A 64 -1.39 6.49 0.24
C LEU A 64 -1.85 5.08 0.60
N VAL A 65 -1.62 4.65 1.86
CA VAL A 65 -2.06 3.34 2.36
C VAL A 65 -2.77 3.52 3.68
N HIS A 66 -3.97 2.93 3.81
CA HIS A 66 -4.71 2.80 5.05
C HIS A 66 -4.79 1.31 5.44
N SER A 67 -4.38 0.98 6.66
CA SER A 67 -4.46 -0.36 7.21
C SER A 67 -4.73 -0.31 8.73
N GLN A 68 -4.74 -1.48 9.35
CA GLN A 68 -4.82 -1.65 10.79
C GLN A 68 -3.53 -2.32 11.27
N ILE A 69 -2.95 -1.84 12.37
CA ILE A 69 -1.64 -2.28 12.86
C ILE A 69 -1.63 -3.75 13.29
N ASP A 70 -2.78 -4.24 13.75
CA ASP A 70 -3.02 -5.62 14.15
C ASP A 70 -2.92 -6.62 13.00
N LYS A 71 -2.93 -6.17 11.74
CA LYS A 71 -2.59 -7.00 10.58
C LYS A 71 -1.10 -7.29 10.45
N TRP A 72 -0.25 -6.44 11.03
CA TRP A 72 1.19 -6.44 10.77
C TRP A 72 2.02 -6.91 11.96
N ILE A 73 1.57 -6.61 13.18
CA ILE A 73 2.26 -6.94 14.43
C ILE A 73 1.22 -7.26 15.51
N ASP A 74 1.55 -8.23 16.37
CA ASP A 74 0.72 -8.53 17.52
C ASP A 74 0.56 -7.28 18.38
N THR A 75 -0.67 -6.84 18.56
CA THR A 75 -0.99 -5.59 19.26
C THR A 75 -2.00 -5.88 20.37
N LYS A 76 -1.71 -5.41 21.58
CA LYS A 76 -2.63 -5.47 22.72
C LYS A 76 -2.80 -4.08 23.32
N ILE A 77 -4.02 -3.77 23.73
CA ILE A 77 -4.36 -2.52 24.42
C ILE A 77 -4.86 -2.90 25.81
N ASP A 78 -4.24 -2.34 26.86
CA ASP A 78 -4.67 -2.59 28.24
C ASP A 78 -5.89 -1.76 28.63
N GLN A 79 -6.42 -2.00 29.85
CA GLN A 79 -7.59 -1.28 30.39
C GLN A 79 -7.36 0.24 30.52
N THR A 80 -6.11 0.67 30.57
CA THR A 80 -5.77 2.08 30.64
C THR A 80 -5.68 2.72 29.26
N GLY A 81 -5.70 1.95 28.17
CA GLY A 81 -5.51 2.44 26.80
C GLY A 81 -4.03 2.47 26.36
N LYS A 82 -3.13 1.80 27.09
CA LYS A 82 -1.72 1.69 26.71
C LYS A 82 -1.53 0.49 25.77
N TYR A 83 -0.77 0.71 24.71
CA TYR A 83 -0.46 -0.30 23.70
C TYR A 83 0.79 -1.08 24.09
N SER A 84 0.79 -2.37 23.76
CA SER A 84 1.96 -3.25 23.80
C SER A 84 2.05 -4.04 22.50
N PHE A 85 3.28 -4.25 22.04
CA PHE A 85 3.57 -4.89 20.76
C PHE A 85 4.32 -6.20 21.00
N GLY A 86 3.91 -7.25 20.28
CA GLY A 86 4.52 -8.57 20.31
C GLY A 86 5.37 -8.82 19.07
N LYS A 87 5.25 -10.03 18.50
CA LYS A 87 6.01 -10.43 17.32
C LYS A 87 5.39 -9.84 16.05
N LEU A 88 6.24 -9.60 15.05
CA LEU A 88 5.77 -9.35 13.69
C LEU A 88 4.96 -10.55 13.22
N LYS A 89 3.81 -10.28 12.59
CA LYS A 89 3.01 -11.34 11.98
C LYS A 89 3.71 -11.84 10.73
N GLU A 90 3.63 -13.15 10.50
CA GLU A 90 4.02 -13.71 9.23
C GLU A 90 3.00 -13.25 8.17
N ILE A 91 3.51 -12.68 7.08
CA ILE A 91 2.68 -12.20 5.98
C ILE A 91 2.74 -13.19 4.83
N GLU A 92 1.58 -13.44 4.23
CA GLU A 92 1.51 -14.22 3.00
C GLU A 92 2.14 -13.43 1.84
N HIS A 93 2.87 -14.14 0.98
CA HIS A 93 3.52 -13.58 -0.21
C HIS A 93 4.35 -12.31 0.07
N PRO A 94 5.41 -12.38 0.90
CA PRO A 94 6.19 -11.19 1.32
C PRO A 94 6.86 -10.44 0.17
N ASN A 95 7.12 -11.13 -0.95
CA ASN A 95 7.72 -10.58 -2.16
C ASN A 95 6.69 -10.12 -3.20
N MET A 96 5.39 -10.23 -2.91
CA MET A 96 4.34 -9.73 -3.81
C MET A 96 4.52 -8.23 -4.03
N LEU A 97 4.44 -7.80 -5.29
CA LEU A 97 4.65 -6.42 -5.68
C LEU A 97 3.46 -5.55 -5.28
N TRP A 98 3.79 -4.38 -4.75
CA TRP A 98 2.86 -3.31 -4.46
C TRP A 98 3.25 -2.09 -5.30
N ILE A 99 2.32 -1.62 -6.12
CA ILE A 99 2.49 -0.39 -6.89
C ILE A 99 1.49 0.63 -6.35
N ILE A 100 2.01 1.63 -5.67
CA ILE A 100 1.22 2.73 -5.13
C ILE A 100 1.28 3.90 -6.10
N VAL A 101 0.13 4.41 -6.49
CA VAL A 101 -0.04 5.57 -7.36
C VAL A 101 -0.52 6.75 -6.53
N ASN A 102 0.19 7.87 -6.61
CA ASN A 102 -0.31 9.15 -6.14
C ASN A 102 -0.73 9.99 -7.34
N LEU A 103 -1.92 10.58 -7.27
CA LEU A 103 -2.49 11.49 -8.26
C LEU A 103 -2.62 12.89 -7.65
N PRO A 104 -1.53 13.69 -7.61
CA PRO A 104 -1.61 15.08 -7.20
C PRO A 104 -2.73 15.80 -7.96
N ASN A 105 -3.57 16.54 -7.23
CA ASN A 105 -4.70 17.30 -7.80
C ASN A 105 -5.69 16.46 -8.65
N ALA A 106 -5.67 15.12 -8.53
CA ALA A 106 -6.43 14.21 -9.37
C ALA A 106 -6.09 14.28 -10.89
N GLU A 107 -4.87 14.69 -11.23
CA GLU A 107 -4.36 14.77 -12.61
C GLU A 107 -3.51 13.55 -12.96
N ILE A 108 -3.82 12.90 -14.08
CA ILE A 108 -3.16 11.67 -14.54
C ILE A 108 -1.71 11.93 -14.97
N GLU A 109 -1.47 13.09 -15.58
CA GLU A 109 -0.18 13.51 -16.12
C GLU A 109 0.85 13.74 -15.01
N SER A 110 0.39 14.01 -13.80
CA SER A 110 1.22 14.23 -12.62
C SER A 110 1.41 12.97 -11.76
N ALA A 111 0.93 11.82 -12.23
CA ALA A 111 0.95 10.58 -11.47
C ALA A 111 2.38 10.19 -11.06
N LYS A 112 2.55 9.94 -9.75
CA LYS A 112 3.79 9.41 -9.17
C LYS A 112 3.59 7.95 -8.77
N TYR A 113 4.60 7.13 -9.00
CA TYR A 113 4.54 5.69 -8.73
C TYR A 113 5.58 5.30 -7.69
N TYR A 114 5.17 4.45 -6.75
CA TYR A 114 6.05 3.91 -5.72
C TYR A 114 5.97 2.38 -5.76
N ILE A 115 7.09 1.72 -6.02
CA ILE A 115 7.16 0.29 -6.32
C ILE A 115 7.97 -0.43 -5.23
N CYS A 116 7.31 -1.30 -4.48
CA CYS A 116 7.91 -2.01 -3.35
C CYS A 116 7.30 -3.41 -3.18
N GLN A 117 7.76 -4.17 -2.18
CA GLN A 117 7.22 -5.49 -1.86
C GLN A 117 6.28 -5.43 -0.65
N HIS A 118 5.41 -6.42 -0.50
CA HIS A 118 4.46 -6.52 0.62
C HIS A 118 5.16 -6.43 1.99
N LYS A 119 6.35 -7.03 2.13
CA LYS A 119 7.18 -6.94 3.35
C LYS A 119 7.66 -5.51 3.66
N ASP A 120 7.86 -4.67 2.64
CA ASP A 120 8.23 -3.27 2.85
C ASP A 120 7.07 -2.47 3.42
N ILE A 121 5.85 -2.74 2.96
CA ILE A 121 4.64 -2.13 3.51
C ILE A 121 4.46 -2.51 4.97
N GLN A 122 4.63 -3.79 5.32
CA GLN A 122 4.60 -4.24 6.72
C GLN A 122 5.66 -3.49 7.55
N ARG A 123 6.91 -3.48 7.08
CA ARG A 123 8.04 -2.84 7.78
C ARG A 123 7.79 -1.35 8.02
N LEU A 124 7.36 -0.60 7.00
CA LEU A 124 7.08 0.82 7.12
C LEU A 124 5.88 1.10 8.01
N ALA A 125 4.80 0.31 7.90
CA ALA A 125 3.59 0.49 8.70
C ALA A 125 3.89 0.28 10.18
N VAL A 126 4.62 -0.78 10.52
CA VAL A 126 5.04 -1.07 11.90
C VAL A 126 5.97 0.01 12.41
N LYS A 127 7.02 0.36 11.66
CA LYS A 127 7.98 1.39 12.05
C LYS A 127 7.29 2.72 12.37
N ARG A 128 6.49 3.24 11.43
CA ARG A 128 5.81 4.52 11.61
C ARG A 128 4.83 4.49 12.78
N PHE A 129 4.07 3.40 12.93
CA PHE A 129 3.12 3.26 14.04
C PHE A 129 3.86 3.23 15.38
N MET A 130 4.91 2.44 15.51
CA MET A 130 5.70 2.35 16.74
C MET A 130 6.34 3.70 17.10
N GLU A 131 6.95 4.39 16.15
CA GLU A 131 7.51 5.73 16.37
C GLU A 131 6.45 6.74 16.82
N PHE A 132 5.24 6.67 16.25
CA PHE A 132 4.11 7.49 16.71
C PHE A 132 3.75 7.15 18.15
N MET A 133 3.66 5.87 18.50
CA MET A 133 3.26 5.44 19.82
C MET A 133 4.31 5.78 20.87
N GLU A 134 5.60 5.61 20.58
CA GLU A 134 6.71 5.98 21.46
C GLU A 134 6.65 7.47 21.82
N ARG A 135 6.46 8.36 20.83
CA ARG A 135 6.29 9.80 21.07
C ARG A 135 5.09 10.15 21.95
N ASN A 136 4.10 9.26 22.03
CA ASN A 136 2.88 9.46 22.81
C ASN A 136 2.81 8.51 24.02
N SER A 137 3.96 8.06 24.56
CA SER A 137 4.04 7.19 25.74
C SER A 137 3.19 5.91 25.61
N TYR A 138 3.15 5.36 24.41
CA TYR A 138 2.37 4.19 24.01
C TYR A 138 0.85 4.34 24.22
N ARG A 139 0.32 5.56 24.13
CA ARG A 139 -1.11 5.86 24.17
C ARG A 139 -1.49 6.69 22.94
N ARG A 140 -2.74 6.57 22.47
CA ARG A 140 -3.22 7.57 21.50
C ARG A 140 -3.57 8.87 22.23
N PRO A 141 -3.44 10.02 21.54
CA PRO A 141 -4.02 11.27 22.02
C PRO A 141 -5.52 11.10 22.34
N ASN A 142 -6.00 11.83 23.34
CA ASN A 142 -7.41 11.84 23.77
C ASN A 142 -7.98 10.48 24.22
N GLY A 143 -7.12 9.54 24.62
CA GLY A 143 -7.56 8.24 25.15
C GLY A 143 -8.16 7.28 24.11
N GLY A 144 -7.90 7.52 22.82
CA GLY A 144 -8.40 6.66 21.75
C GLY A 144 -7.74 5.28 21.71
N THR A 145 -8.44 4.30 21.13
CA THR A 145 -7.95 2.92 20.94
C THR A 145 -7.79 2.55 19.46
N SER A 146 -7.72 3.54 18.57
CA SER A 146 -7.58 3.34 17.12
C SER A 146 -6.31 2.56 16.76
N THR A 147 -6.49 1.44 16.06
CA THR A 147 -5.43 0.62 15.48
C THR A 147 -5.01 1.09 14.08
N GLN A 148 -5.53 2.22 13.62
CA GLN A 148 -5.26 2.71 12.27
C GLN A 148 -3.78 2.99 12.04
N ALA A 149 -3.21 2.29 11.06
CA ALA A 149 -1.86 2.49 10.56
C ALA A 149 -1.96 3.08 9.15
N ILE A 150 -1.32 4.22 8.93
CA ILE A 150 -1.31 4.91 7.64
C ILE A 150 0.11 5.02 7.12
N LEU A 151 0.30 4.94 5.81
CA LEU A 151 1.53 5.35 5.14
C LEU A 151 1.25 6.56 4.27
N THR A 152 2.18 7.52 4.29
CA THR A 152 2.10 8.75 3.51
C THR A 152 3.21 8.77 2.47
N ILE A 153 3.16 9.74 1.57
CA ILE A 153 4.20 9.99 0.57
C ILE A 153 5.60 9.92 1.19
N ARG A 154 5.79 10.55 2.37
CA ARG A 154 7.10 10.60 3.05
C ARG A 154 7.70 9.22 3.34
N GLU A 155 6.90 8.24 3.74
CA GLU A 155 7.43 6.90 4.01
C GLU A 155 7.69 6.10 2.73
N LEU A 156 6.98 6.42 1.66
CA LEU A 156 7.02 5.69 0.39
C LEU A 156 7.97 6.31 -0.64
N GLU A 157 8.43 7.54 -0.43
CA GLU A 157 9.34 8.29 -1.31
C GLU A 157 10.61 7.50 -1.66
N VAL A 158 11.11 6.68 -0.74
CA VAL A 158 12.26 5.79 -0.98
C VAL A 158 12.04 4.75 -2.08
N PHE A 159 10.79 4.55 -2.51
CA PHE A 159 10.39 3.60 -3.55
C PHE A 159 9.88 4.30 -4.83
N GLU A 160 10.01 5.62 -4.92
CA GLU A 160 9.57 6.38 -6.09
C GLU A 160 10.29 5.86 -7.36
N ASP A 161 9.50 5.55 -8.39
CA ASP A 161 9.95 5.05 -9.70
C ASP A 161 10.91 3.85 -9.67
N ASN A 162 10.84 3.01 -8.62
CA ASN A 162 11.63 1.79 -8.47
C ASN A 162 11.15 0.62 -9.38
N TRP A 163 10.99 0.88 -10.67
CA TRP A 163 10.50 -0.07 -11.67
C TRP A 163 11.45 -1.23 -11.92
N GLU A 164 12.73 -1.10 -11.57
CA GLU A 164 13.74 -2.16 -11.69
C GLU A 164 13.37 -3.40 -10.86
N LEU A 165 12.59 -3.21 -9.79
CA LEU A 165 12.07 -4.30 -8.95
C LEU A 165 11.20 -5.31 -9.72
N LEU A 166 10.67 -4.95 -10.89
CA LEU A 166 9.91 -5.89 -11.74
C LEU A 166 10.80 -6.95 -12.41
N SER A 167 12.11 -6.73 -12.44
CA SER A 167 13.08 -7.61 -13.11
C SER A 167 13.92 -8.47 -12.15
N SER A 168 13.74 -8.28 -10.84
CA SER A 168 14.47 -8.99 -9.78
C SER A 168 13.94 -10.39 -9.48
#